data_AF-A0A3G2S9G6-F1
#
_entry.id   AF-A0A3G2S9G6-F1
#
_cell.length_a   1.000
_cell.length_b   1.000
_cell.length_c   1.000
_cell.angle_alpha   90.00
_cell.angle_beta   90.00
_cell.angle_gamma   90.00
#
_symmetry.space_group_name_H-M   'P 1'
#
loop_
_entity.id
_entity.type
_entity.pdbx_description
1 polymer ?
#
loop_
_entity_poly.entity_id
_entity_poly.type
_entity_poly.pdbx_seq_one_letter_code
_entity_poly.pdbx_strand_id
1 'polypeptide(L)'
;MLRGLVALQACLFLFFLISGSQANDHVMVRRHLEKKEFYKRQYAYDGDVQGNQNKMSEYAKRAFEASKNHDTNALRSVINDVLNTRNLNQPTEGTWAKASLGQIDTQYGGDVPQVGWYNGFPTNPTPNVDPAQVNGELAWKGLPSKLDCKVEQMSVAPNSPAFLLDETSLNVTDEKSPAGNAIVQPFYVSHPDTYDRDQVKRVIITLPGKPRDAWNYVNLHFNAREFLIHNRTLPKDEAILAAPVFLNQNDKEAGAVKENYLYFKNSHWANGGASHGPEMSHSVTSYRVLDLMAQHFIKTFPNLNQIVFAGHSMGAQAVQRYAVVKNPKWYDPALRFWIGNPGSWAWITSDRPNNNPSNLNGESCEDKINAWPFGIGDADAMPKYVKDSGNPDLIRRRFLNRNVGYSLGLLDNGQGNTQCAAQYQGYSHLQRGSYFMQMLCEMPGGFPKTHTLAYIAGVSHQDYEMIAATETTDFVFMQGRDAPPISSLRPHRTHHHRPHPRPPPSKGSNPYDWEGPHYRNAAWGIIAGIAAVLIIGFFGCHYLFKANANDWDRDYWEYDSKRRLL
;
A
#
# COMPACT_ATOMS: atom_id res chain seq x y z
N MET A 1 -59.16 0.60 47.53
CA MET A 1 -58.71 0.20 46.18
C MET A 1 -57.63 1.10 45.58
N LEU A 2 -57.68 2.43 45.72
CA LEU A 2 -56.70 3.34 45.11
C LEU A 2 -55.25 3.20 45.63
N ARG A 3 -55.03 2.88 46.91
CA ARG A 3 -53.68 2.70 47.48
C ARG A 3 -52.97 1.41 47.01
N GLY A 4 -53.72 0.37 46.64
CA GLY A 4 -53.16 -0.86 46.10
C GLY A 4 -52.69 -0.72 44.64
N LEU A 5 -53.40 0.08 43.84
CA LEU A 5 -53.03 0.36 42.45
C LEU A 5 -51.78 1.24 42.34
N VAL A 6 -51.62 2.23 43.22
CA VAL A 6 -50.42 3.09 43.23
C VAL A 6 -49.18 2.30 43.69
N ALA A 7 -49.33 1.38 44.64
CA ALA A 7 -48.24 0.49 45.05
C ALA A 7 -47.83 -0.50 43.96
N LEU A 8 -48.81 -1.03 43.19
CA LEU A 8 -48.55 -1.92 42.07
C LEU A 8 -47.86 -1.20 40.90
N GLN A 9 -48.28 0.04 40.59
CA GLN A 9 -47.63 0.88 39.58
C GLN A 9 -46.22 1.29 39.99
N ALA A 10 -45.97 1.60 41.27
CA ALA A 10 -44.64 1.91 41.77
C ALA A 10 -43.72 0.66 41.73
N CYS A 11 -44.26 -0.52 42.06
CA CYS A 11 -43.50 -1.78 41.96
C CYS A 11 -43.21 -2.14 40.50
N LEU A 12 -44.14 -1.92 39.57
CA LEU A 12 -43.92 -2.11 38.13
C LEU A 12 -42.89 -1.11 37.57
N PHE A 13 -42.92 0.16 38.00
CA PHE A 13 -41.91 1.14 37.61
C PHE A 13 -40.51 0.82 38.16
N LEU A 14 -40.42 0.34 39.41
CA LEU A 14 -39.16 -0.17 39.98
C LEU A 14 -38.70 -1.45 39.28
N PHE A 15 -39.62 -2.35 38.90
CA PHE A 15 -39.29 -3.53 38.12
C PHE A 15 -38.76 -3.15 36.73
N PHE A 16 -39.35 -2.14 36.07
CA PHE A 16 -38.86 -1.60 34.79
C PHE A 16 -37.59 -0.75 34.91
N LEU A 17 -37.28 -0.15 36.06
CA LEU A 17 -35.99 0.51 36.30
C LEU A 17 -34.88 -0.49 36.62
N ILE A 18 -35.20 -1.61 37.29
CA ILE A 18 -34.26 -2.71 37.57
C ILE A 18 -34.05 -3.59 36.33
N SER A 19 -35.09 -3.79 35.50
CA SER A 19 -34.98 -4.55 34.23
C SER A 19 -34.60 -3.67 33.02
N GLY A 20 -34.81 -2.37 33.09
CA GLY A 20 -34.40 -1.38 32.08
C GLY A 20 -33.00 -0.79 32.28
N SER A 21 -32.33 -1.11 33.40
CA SER A 21 -30.90 -0.86 33.61
C SER A 21 -30.02 -2.08 33.28
N GLN A 22 -30.60 -3.16 32.74
CA GLN A 22 -29.88 -4.30 32.16
C GLN A 22 -29.90 -4.30 30.63
N ALA A 23 -29.87 -3.12 30.00
CA ALA A 23 -29.57 -2.99 28.59
C ALA A 23 -28.05 -2.85 28.40
N ASN A 24 -27.43 -3.95 27.98
CA ASN A 24 -26.15 -4.02 27.26
C ASN A 24 -24.84 -3.63 27.98
N ASP A 25 -24.71 -3.94 29.26
CA ASP A 25 -23.39 -4.31 29.80
C ASP A 25 -23.16 -5.81 29.61
N HIS A 26 -22.90 -6.22 28.36
CA HIS A 26 -22.13 -7.45 28.15
C HIS A 26 -20.68 -7.18 28.53
N VAL A 27 -20.45 -7.04 29.84
CA VAL A 27 -19.17 -7.42 30.43
C VAL A 27 -19.05 -8.92 30.17
N MET A 28 -18.41 -9.28 29.06
CA MET A 28 -17.86 -10.63 28.92
C MET A 28 -16.88 -10.81 30.07
N VAL A 29 -17.34 -11.47 31.12
CA VAL A 29 -16.48 -12.07 32.14
C VAL A 29 -15.52 -12.97 31.37
N ARG A 30 -14.29 -12.47 31.20
CA ARG A 30 -13.19 -13.13 30.49
C ARG A 30 -12.84 -14.41 31.23
N ARG A 31 -13.47 -15.52 30.86
CA ARG A 31 -12.86 -16.84 31.05
C ARG A 31 -11.69 -16.91 30.07
N HIS A 32 -10.48 -16.99 30.63
CA HIS A 32 -9.28 -17.41 29.91
C HIS A 32 -9.57 -18.76 29.25
N LEU A 33 -10.06 -18.75 28.01
CA LEU A 33 -10.23 -19.96 27.22
C LEU A 33 -8.83 -20.37 26.77
N GLU A 34 -8.36 -21.52 27.27
CA GLU A 34 -7.08 -22.07 26.84
C GLU A 34 -7.05 -22.21 25.32
N LYS A 35 -5.89 -21.92 24.72
CA LYS A 35 -5.56 -22.00 23.30
C LYS A 35 -6.26 -23.18 22.61
N LYS A 36 -6.19 -24.37 23.21
CA LYS A 36 -6.80 -25.62 22.72
C LYS A 36 -8.33 -25.57 22.54
N GLU A 37 -9.06 -24.86 23.40
CA GLU A 37 -10.53 -24.74 23.34
C GLU A 37 -11.01 -23.66 22.35
N PHE A 38 -10.17 -22.66 22.03
CA PHE A 38 -10.42 -21.71 20.94
C PHE A 38 -10.12 -22.36 19.58
N TYR A 39 -9.01 -23.10 19.47
CA TYR A 39 -8.63 -23.85 18.27
C TYR A 39 -9.57 -25.04 18.00
N LYS A 40 -9.98 -25.86 18.98
CA LYS A 40 -10.94 -26.96 18.75
C LYS A 40 -12.22 -26.51 18.05
N ARG A 41 -12.65 -25.28 18.36
CA ARG A 41 -13.78 -24.67 17.74
C ARG A 41 -13.51 -24.36 16.25
N GLN A 42 -12.28 -23.97 15.88
CA GLN A 42 -11.88 -23.50 14.53
C GLN A 42 -12.00 -24.52 13.40
N TYR A 43 -12.10 -25.80 13.75
CA TYR A 43 -12.00 -26.91 12.80
C TYR A 43 -13.26 -27.77 12.75
N ALA A 44 -14.32 -27.40 13.47
CA ALA A 44 -15.43 -28.29 13.78
C ALA A 44 -16.52 -28.37 12.69
N TYR A 45 -16.19 -28.15 11.42
CA TYR A 45 -17.17 -28.11 10.32
C TYR A 45 -18.09 -29.34 10.26
N ASP A 46 -17.51 -30.54 10.28
CA ASP A 46 -18.18 -31.86 10.26
C ASP A 46 -18.02 -32.66 11.56
N GLY A 47 -17.35 -32.07 12.56
CA GLY A 47 -16.97 -32.74 13.80
C GLY A 47 -15.56 -33.35 13.79
N ASP A 48 -14.87 -33.41 12.64
CA ASP A 48 -13.48 -33.88 12.53
C ASP A 48 -12.46 -32.73 12.70
N VAL A 49 -12.43 -32.21 13.92
CA VAL A 49 -11.52 -31.11 14.31
C VAL A 49 -10.06 -31.45 14.01
N GLN A 50 -9.61 -32.67 14.36
CA GLN A 50 -8.22 -33.07 14.24
C GLN A 50 -7.82 -33.29 12.78
N GLY A 51 -8.66 -33.94 11.97
CA GLY A 51 -8.39 -34.15 10.55
C GLY A 51 -8.33 -32.82 9.78
N ASN A 52 -9.24 -31.89 10.07
CA ASN A 52 -9.23 -30.56 9.45
C ASN A 52 -7.99 -29.74 9.86
N GLN A 53 -7.56 -29.83 11.13
CA GLN A 53 -6.31 -29.21 11.58
C GLN A 53 -5.08 -29.82 10.88
N ASN A 54 -5.04 -31.14 10.72
CA ASN A 54 -3.94 -31.84 10.05
C ASN A 54 -3.85 -31.43 8.58
N LYS A 55 -4.98 -31.37 7.86
CA LYS A 55 -5.04 -30.91 6.46
C LYS A 55 -4.54 -29.49 6.28
N MET A 56 -4.99 -28.54 7.11
CA MET A 56 -4.49 -27.17 7.02
C MET A 56 -2.99 -27.07 7.29
N SER A 57 -2.51 -27.81 8.29
CA SER A 57 -1.07 -27.85 8.61
C SER A 57 -0.26 -28.45 7.45
N GLU A 58 -0.81 -29.46 6.78
CA GLU A 58 -0.24 -30.06 5.58
C GLU A 58 -0.20 -29.05 4.42
N TYR A 59 -1.29 -28.33 4.15
CA TYR A 59 -1.35 -27.30 3.11
C TYR A 59 -0.35 -26.16 3.37
N ALA A 60 -0.29 -25.67 4.60
CA ALA A 60 0.68 -24.66 5.03
C ALA A 60 2.12 -25.11 4.77
N LYS A 61 2.48 -26.32 5.23
CA LYS A 61 3.80 -26.90 5.05
C LYS A 61 4.15 -27.07 3.57
N ARG A 62 3.28 -27.72 2.79
CA ARG A 62 3.49 -27.98 1.35
C ARG A 62 3.68 -26.68 0.56
N ALA A 63 2.87 -25.67 0.83
CA ALA A 63 2.98 -24.38 0.14
C ALA A 63 4.27 -23.65 0.49
N PHE A 64 4.65 -23.62 1.78
CA PHE A 64 5.89 -22.98 2.20
C PHE A 64 7.13 -23.67 1.61
N GLU A 65 7.18 -25.01 1.66
CA GLU A 65 8.28 -25.80 1.07
C GLU A 65 8.37 -25.60 -0.44
N ALA A 66 7.24 -25.72 -1.16
CA ALA A 66 7.20 -25.49 -2.61
C ALA A 66 7.64 -24.07 -2.97
N SER A 67 7.21 -23.07 -2.18
CA SER A 67 7.60 -21.68 -2.36
C SER A 67 9.10 -21.46 -2.17
N LYS A 68 9.71 -22.04 -1.13
CA LYS A 68 11.15 -21.90 -0.87
C LYS A 68 12.00 -22.62 -1.92
N ASN A 69 11.50 -23.72 -2.47
CA ASN A 69 12.15 -24.48 -3.53
C ASN A 69 11.87 -23.93 -4.94
N HIS A 70 11.06 -22.87 -5.05
CA HIS A 70 10.59 -22.32 -6.34
C HIS A 70 9.91 -23.36 -7.24
N ASP A 71 9.23 -24.33 -6.64
CA ASP A 71 8.50 -25.38 -7.35
C ASP A 71 7.08 -24.89 -7.69
N THR A 72 6.93 -24.40 -8.91
CA THR A 72 5.64 -23.89 -9.42
C THR A 72 4.57 -24.98 -9.50
N ASN A 73 4.94 -26.23 -9.81
CA ASN A 73 3.96 -27.30 -9.97
C ASN A 73 3.45 -27.78 -8.60
N ALA A 74 4.34 -27.91 -7.62
CA ALA A 74 3.96 -28.22 -6.24
C ALA A 74 3.10 -27.09 -5.64
N LEU A 75 3.44 -25.82 -5.90
CA LEU A 75 2.61 -24.68 -5.50
C LEU A 75 1.22 -24.74 -6.14
N ARG A 76 1.14 -24.97 -7.46
CA ARG A 76 -0.15 -25.11 -8.15
C ARG A 76 -1.00 -26.24 -7.56
N SER A 77 -0.37 -27.38 -7.23
CA SER A 77 -1.05 -28.51 -6.61
C SER A 77 -1.68 -28.13 -5.26
N VAL A 78 -0.92 -27.52 -4.35
CA VAL A 78 -1.47 -27.16 -3.03
C VAL A 78 -2.48 -26.00 -3.10
N ILE A 79 -2.29 -25.04 -4.02
CA ILE A 79 -3.28 -23.98 -4.26
C ILE A 79 -4.60 -24.57 -4.74
N ASN A 80 -4.57 -25.56 -5.65
CA ASN A 80 -5.77 -26.26 -6.09
C ASN A 80 -6.45 -27.05 -4.96
N ASP A 81 -5.67 -27.69 -4.08
CA ASP A 81 -6.21 -28.39 -2.90
C ASP A 81 -6.91 -27.41 -1.95
N VAL A 82 -6.34 -26.22 -1.74
CA VAL A 82 -6.98 -25.14 -0.97
C VAL A 82 -8.26 -24.67 -1.68
N LEU A 83 -8.22 -24.39 -2.99
CA LEU A 83 -9.37 -23.91 -3.75
C LEU A 83 -10.52 -24.92 -3.82
N ASN A 84 -10.21 -26.21 -3.79
CA ASN A 84 -11.18 -27.31 -3.76
C ASN A 84 -11.70 -27.62 -2.34
N THR A 85 -11.29 -26.84 -1.34
CA THR A 85 -11.88 -26.92 -0.02
C THR A 85 -13.38 -26.67 -0.11
N ARG A 86 -14.15 -27.60 0.46
CA ARG A 86 -15.61 -27.54 0.47
C ARG A 86 -16.09 -26.18 0.97
N ASN A 87 -17.08 -25.62 0.28
CA ASN A 87 -17.73 -24.35 0.62
C ASN A 87 -16.81 -23.12 0.63
N LEU A 88 -15.58 -23.19 0.08
CA LEU A 88 -14.71 -22.01 0.01
C LEU A 88 -15.31 -20.87 -0.82
N ASN A 89 -16.13 -21.20 -1.81
CA ASN A 89 -16.89 -20.25 -2.63
C ASN A 89 -18.20 -19.77 -1.98
N GLN A 90 -18.54 -20.24 -0.78
CA GLN A 90 -19.76 -19.88 -0.06
C GLN A 90 -19.41 -18.99 1.14
N PRO A 91 -19.41 -17.65 0.99
CA PRO A 91 -18.94 -16.73 2.02
C PRO A 91 -19.77 -16.76 3.31
N THR A 92 -21.01 -17.26 3.25
CA THR A 92 -21.91 -17.37 4.40
C THR A 92 -21.93 -18.76 5.04
N GLU A 93 -21.47 -19.79 4.33
CA GLU A 93 -21.42 -21.16 4.84
C GLU A 93 -20.03 -21.51 5.41
N GLY A 94 -18.99 -20.79 4.97
CA GLY A 94 -17.61 -20.97 5.41
C GLY A 94 -16.97 -22.29 4.94
N THR A 95 -15.64 -22.38 5.05
CA THR A 95 -14.92 -23.66 4.87
C THR A 95 -14.97 -24.47 6.17
N TRP A 96 -13.82 -24.86 6.71
CA TRP A 96 -13.65 -25.52 8.00
C TRP A 96 -14.13 -24.69 9.21
N ALA A 97 -14.32 -23.37 9.00
CA ALA A 97 -14.69 -22.38 10.02
C ALA A 97 -16.20 -22.33 10.28
N LYS A 98 -16.62 -22.20 11.55
CA LYS A 98 -18.03 -21.97 11.93
C LYS A 98 -18.25 -20.57 12.48
N ALA A 99 -19.27 -19.87 11.96
CA ALA A 99 -19.69 -18.54 12.45
C ALA A 99 -20.08 -18.56 13.94
N SER A 100 -20.78 -19.61 14.39
CA SER A 100 -21.21 -19.79 15.78
C SER A 100 -20.07 -19.88 16.79
N LEU A 101 -18.84 -20.00 16.30
CA LEU A 101 -17.65 -20.17 17.10
C LEU A 101 -16.67 -18.99 16.98
N GLY A 102 -17.11 -17.87 16.38
CA GLY A 102 -16.36 -16.61 16.28
C GLY A 102 -15.27 -16.60 15.21
N GLN A 103 -15.38 -17.44 14.18
CA GLN A 103 -14.29 -17.73 13.24
C GLN A 103 -14.55 -17.23 11.84
N ILE A 104 -15.83 -17.05 11.55
CA ILE A 104 -16.31 -16.23 10.45
C ILE A 104 -16.71 -14.94 11.14
N ASP A 105 -15.89 -13.91 11.01
CA ASP A 105 -16.33 -12.58 11.38
C ASP A 105 -17.46 -12.17 10.41
N THR A 106 -18.70 -12.30 10.89
CA THR A 106 -19.88 -11.88 10.13
C THR A 106 -20.12 -10.37 10.21
N GLN A 107 -19.35 -9.64 11.03
CA GLN A 107 -19.47 -8.21 11.25
C GLN A 107 -18.10 -7.52 11.12
N TYR A 108 -17.66 -7.36 9.87
CA TYR A 108 -16.67 -6.35 9.46
C TYR A 108 -15.44 -6.16 10.39
N GLY A 109 -14.41 -6.99 10.20
CA GLY A 109 -12.99 -6.63 10.36
C GLY A 109 -12.59 -6.04 11.71
N GLY A 110 -13.21 -6.50 12.79
CA GLY A 110 -12.95 -6.02 14.15
C GLY A 110 -11.84 -6.80 14.86
N ASP A 111 -11.08 -6.10 15.69
CA ASP A 111 -10.02 -6.61 16.57
C ASP A 111 -10.52 -7.83 17.38
N VAL A 112 -10.16 -9.03 16.94
CA VAL A 112 -10.34 -10.23 17.75
C VAL A 112 -9.38 -10.14 18.94
N PRO A 113 -9.77 -10.50 20.17
CA PRO A 113 -8.83 -10.55 21.29
C PRO A 113 -7.60 -11.37 20.90
N GLN A 114 -6.41 -10.75 20.91
CA GLN A 114 -5.15 -11.41 20.58
C GLN A 114 -5.02 -12.69 21.41
N VAL A 115 -5.05 -13.85 20.76
CA VAL A 115 -4.78 -15.12 21.43
C VAL A 115 -3.28 -15.40 21.36
N GLY A 116 -2.71 -15.90 22.46
CA GLY A 116 -1.26 -16.07 22.59
C GLY A 116 -0.67 -16.97 21.49
N TRP A 117 -0.05 -16.37 20.48
CA TRP A 117 0.61 -17.09 19.37
C TRP A 117 1.89 -17.78 19.85
N TYR A 118 2.69 -17.08 20.65
CA TYR A 118 4.00 -17.49 21.13
C TYR A 118 4.01 -18.18 22.50
N ASN A 119 3.24 -19.26 22.66
CA ASN A 119 3.20 -20.04 23.91
C ASN A 119 3.00 -19.21 25.20
N GLY A 120 2.25 -18.11 25.12
CA GLY A 120 2.00 -17.22 26.25
C GLY A 120 3.07 -16.16 26.51
N PHE A 121 4.02 -15.93 25.59
CA PHE A 121 4.87 -14.73 25.63
C PHE A 121 3.98 -13.48 25.71
N PRO A 122 4.22 -12.57 26.66
CA PRO A 122 3.34 -11.44 26.91
C PRO A 122 3.35 -10.47 25.72
N THR A 123 2.16 -9.96 25.38
CA THR A 123 1.99 -8.93 24.36
C THR A 123 1.87 -7.56 25.02
N ASN A 124 2.52 -6.56 24.43
CA ASN A 124 2.29 -5.16 24.79
C ASN A 124 0.86 -4.81 24.37
N PRO A 125 0.01 -4.33 25.29
CA PRO A 125 -1.35 -3.96 24.94
C PRO A 125 -1.35 -2.78 23.99
N THR A 126 -2.23 -2.82 23.00
CA THR A 126 -2.46 -1.68 22.12
C THR A 126 -3.10 -0.53 22.91
N PRO A 127 -2.59 0.71 22.79
CA PRO A 127 -3.21 1.86 23.45
C PRO A 127 -4.65 2.06 23.00
N ASN A 128 -5.54 2.30 23.96
CA ASN A 128 -6.91 2.70 23.66
C ASN A 128 -6.89 4.15 23.19
N VAL A 129 -7.45 4.40 22.01
CA VAL A 129 -7.59 5.74 21.43
C VAL A 129 -9.07 5.98 21.22
N ASP A 130 -9.56 7.14 21.64
CA ASP A 130 -11.00 7.41 21.60
C ASP A 130 -11.51 7.43 20.16
N PRO A 131 -12.42 6.51 19.80
CA PRO A 131 -13.06 6.55 18.50
C PRO A 131 -14.16 7.63 18.47
N ALA A 132 -14.51 8.01 17.26
CA ALA A 132 -15.70 8.78 16.92
C ALA A 132 -16.46 8.06 15.78
N GLN A 133 -17.71 8.46 15.58
CA GLN A 133 -18.49 8.09 14.41
C GLN A 133 -18.78 9.36 13.63
N VAL A 134 -18.29 9.44 12.39
CA VAL A 134 -18.49 10.57 11.51
C VAL A 134 -19.04 10.01 10.20
N ASN A 135 -20.21 10.50 9.78
CA ASN A 135 -20.91 10.02 8.58
C ASN A 135 -21.17 8.50 8.57
N GLY A 136 -21.39 7.91 9.75
CA GLY A 136 -21.62 6.46 9.91
C GLY A 136 -20.36 5.60 9.75
N GLU A 137 -19.17 6.22 9.69
CA GLU A 137 -17.89 5.53 9.63
C GLU A 137 -17.05 5.82 10.88
N LEU A 138 -16.22 4.85 11.25
CA LEU A 138 -15.20 5.00 12.29
C LEU A 138 -14.25 6.16 11.94
N ALA A 139 -14.01 7.03 12.91
CA ALA A 139 -13.03 8.10 12.87
C ALA A 139 -12.26 8.19 14.19
N TRP A 140 -11.13 8.89 14.22
CA TRP A 140 -10.33 9.08 15.44
C TRP A 140 -10.34 10.52 15.91
N LYS A 141 -10.44 10.73 17.22
CA LYS A 141 -10.42 12.07 17.84
C LYS A 141 -9.02 12.63 18.05
N GLY A 142 -8.00 11.78 18.02
CA GLY A 142 -6.62 12.17 18.26
C GLY A 142 -5.65 11.03 18.02
N LEU A 143 -4.37 11.33 18.17
CA LEU A 143 -3.28 10.36 18.06
C LEU A 143 -2.44 10.41 19.34
N PRO A 144 -2.14 9.25 19.97
CA PRO A 144 -1.15 9.20 21.04
C PRO A 144 0.20 9.77 20.58
N SER A 145 0.77 10.71 21.35
CA SER A 145 2.10 11.27 21.03
C SER A 145 3.23 10.26 21.24
N LYS A 146 3.00 9.26 22.09
CA LYS A 146 3.91 8.15 22.38
C LYS A 146 3.14 6.87 22.65
N LEU A 147 3.79 5.73 22.41
CA LEU A 147 3.28 4.41 22.78
C LEU A 147 4.26 3.79 23.78
N ASP A 148 3.83 3.65 25.04
CA ASP A 148 4.68 3.09 26.09
C ASP A 148 4.68 1.55 26.03
N CYS A 149 5.82 0.94 26.31
CA CYS A 149 5.88 -0.49 26.65
C CYS A 149 5.29 -0.70 28.05
N LYS A 150 4.45 -1.71 28.25
CA LYS A 150 3.81 -2.05 29.53
C LYS A 150 4.24 -3.43 30.06
N VAL A 151 5.18 -4.09 29.40
CA VAL A 151 5.57 -5.48 29.65
C VAL A 151 7.03 -5.55 30.08
N GLU A 152 7.31 -6.22 31.20
CA GLU A 152 8.66 -6.29 31.77
C GLU A 152 9.62 -7.19 30.98
N GLN A 153 9.09 -8.19 30.27
CA GLN A 153 9.86 -9.19 29.52
C GLN A 153 10.35 -8.70 28.15
N MET A 154 10.13 -7.42 27.82
CA MET A 154 10.52 -6.80 26.55
C MET A 154 11.88 -6.09 26.65
N SER A 155 12.48 -5.83 25.49
CA SER A 155 13.75 -5.12 25.35
C SER A 155 13.67 -3.63 25.68
N VAL A 156 12.47 -3.09 25.77
CA VAL A 156 12.16 -1.72 26.22
C VAL A 156 11.62 -1.80 27.65
N ALA A 157 12.13 -0.95 28.53
CA ALA A 157 11.71 -0.95 29.94
C ALA A 157 10.21 -0.64 30.07
N PRO A 158 9.52 -1.26 31.06
CA PRO A 158 8.11 -0.97 31.31
C PRO A 158 7.91 0.51 31.64
N ASN A 159 6.79 1.06 31.17
CA ASN A 159 6.42 2.48 31.21
C ASN A 159 7.37 3.45 30.48
N SER A 160 8.31 2.94 29.69
CA SER A 160 9.14 3.74 28.80
C SER A 160 8.54 3.78 27.38
N PRO A 161 8.71 4.89 26.64
CA PRO A 161 8.19 5.00 25.28
C PRO A 161 8.90 4.01 24.34
N ALA A 162 8.16 3.08 23.77
CA ALA A 162 8.63 2.22 22.68
C ALA A 162 8.56 2.95 21.34
N PHE A 163 7.59 3.86 21.19
CA PHE A 163 7.36 4.63 19.97
C PHE A 163 7.07 6.10 20.26
N LEU A 164 7.44 6.95 19.31
CA LEU A 164 7.01 8.35 19.21
C LEU A 164 6.19 8.55 17.94
N LEU A 165 5.23 9.46 18.02
CA LEU A 165 4.61 10.04 16.83
C LEU A 165 5.53 11.15 16.29
N ASP A 166 6.19 10.88 15.16
CA ASP A 166 6.97 11.89 14.45
C ASP A 166 6.04 12.72 13.55
N GLU A 167 5.99 14.00 13.84
CA GLU A 167 5.11 14.98 13.22
C GLU A 167 5.88 16.02 12.41
N THR A 168 7.19 15.81 12.18
CA THR A 168 8.08 16.88 11.68
C THR A 168 9.07 16.41 10.62
N SER A 169 9.58 15.18 10.70
CA SER A 169 10.76 14.78 9.92
C SER A 169 10.43 14.31 8.50
N LEU A 170 9.17 13.97 8.23
CA LEU A 170 8.69 13.54 6.91
C LEU A 170 7.94 14.69 6.21
N ASN A 171 8.70 15.70 5.79
CA ASN A 171 8.21 16.76 4.92
C ASN A 171 7.87 16.20 3.52
N VAL A 172 6.66 16.46 3.03
CA VAL A 172 6.15 15.82 1.80
C VAL A 172 6.19 16.71 0.56
N THR A 173 6.35 18.02 0.75
CA THR A 173 6.44 19.04 -0.29
C THR A 173 7.26 20.23 0.21
N ASP A 174 7.71 21.09 -0.69
CA ASP A 174 8.37 22.35 -0.32
C ASP A 174 7.35 23.45 0.05
N GLU A 175 6.06 23.23 -0.26
CA GLU A 175 4.95 24.10 0.16
C GLU A 175 4.76 24.09 1.69
N LYS A 176 4.14 25.16 2.20
CA LYS A 176 3.85 25.36 3.63
C LYS A 176 2.36 25.47 3.87
N SER A 177 1.90 25.10 5.07
CA SER A 177 0.54 25.39 5.52
C SER A 177 0.29 26.91 5.56
N PRO A 178 -0.97 27.36 5.66
CA PRO A 178 -1.28 28.79 5.83
C PRO A 178 -0.57 29.43 7.03
N ALA A 179 -0.26 28.67 8.08
CA ALA A 179 0.49 29.12 9.25
C ALA A 179 2.02 29.09 9.07
N GLY A 180 2.53 28.75 7.88
CA GLY A 180 3.96 28.68 7.58
C GLY A 180 4.65 27.37 7.97
N ASN A 181 3.90 26.38 8.45
CA ASN A 181 4.46 25.08 8.88
C ASN A 181 4.75 24.17 7.68
N ALA A 182 5.77 23.31 7.79
CA ALA A 182 6.02 22.27 6.79
C ALA A 182 4.81 21.33 6.71
N ILE A 183 4.41 20.95 5.49
CA ILE A 183 3.35 19.96 5.29
C ILE A 183 3.95 18.57 5.42
N VAL A 184 3.40 17.77 6.33
CA VAL A 184 4.02 16.52 6.77
C VAL A 184 3.07 15.35 6.61
N GLN A 185 3.67 14.16 6.47
CA GLN A 185 3.00 12.92 6.78
C GLN A 185 3.42 12.49 8.19
N PRO A 186 2.52 12.51 9.20
CA PRO A 186 2.84 11.95 10.51
C PRO A 186 3.03 10.43 10.44
N PHE A 187 3.93 9.89 11.26
CA PHE A 187 4.19 8.45 11.37
C PHE A 187 4.68 8.07 12.77
N TYR A 188 4.31 6.88 13.24
CA TYR A 188 4.96 6.31 14.42
C TYR A 188 6.32 5.73 14.05
N VAL A 189 7.31 5.84 14.94
CA VAL A 189 8.64 5.24 14.77
C VAL A 189 9.20 4.80 16.12
N SER A 190 9.97 3.71 16.12
CA SER A 190 10.69 3.25 17.32
C SER A 190 11.43 4.41 17.98
N HIS A 191 11.30 4.53 19.30
CA HIS A 191 11.91 5.61 20.06
C HIS A 191 13.44 5.54 19.92
N PRO A 192 14.15 6.65 19.62
CA PRO A 192 15.60 6.65 19.40
C PRO A 192 16.42 6.00 20.53
N ASP A 193 16.01 6.18 21.79
CA ASP A 193 16.68 5.56 22.95
C ASP A 193 16.52 4.03 23.05
N THR A 194 15.78 3.40 22.15
CA THR A 194 15.53 1.94 22.17
C THR A 194 16.48 1.14 21.28
N TYR A 195 17.35 1.80 20.50
CA TYR A 195 18.30 1.17 19.60
C TYR A 195 19.57 2.03 19.40
N ASP A 196 20.67 1.39 19.00
CA ASP A 196 21.82 2.09 18.43
C ASP A 196 21.60 2.33 16.93
N ARG A 197 21.57 3.61 16.52
CA ARG A 197 21.36 4.05 15.14
C ARG A 197 22.31 3.39 14.15
N ASP A 198 23.56 3.14 14.55
CA ASP A 198 24.55 2.59 13.64
C ASP A 198 24.43 1.06 13.51
N GLN A 199 23.65 0.40 14.38
CA GLN A 199 23.35 -1.03 14.27
C GLN A 199 22.09 -1.33 13.47
N VAL A 200 21.28 -0.31 13.16
CA VAL A 200 20.04 -0.49 12.39
C VAL A 200 20.34 -0.97 10.97
N LYS A 201 19.90 -2.20 10.68
CA LYS A 201 20.01 -2.84 9.36
C LYS A 201 18.68 -2.87 8.62
N ARG A 202 17.56 -2.83 9.34
CA ARG A 202 16.21 -2.97 8.76
C ARG A 202 15.22 -1.97 9.33
N VAL A 203 14.39 -1.41 8.44
CA VAL A 203 13.15 -0.71 8.83
C VAL A 203 11.94 -1.46 8.32
N ILE A 204 11.01 -1.81 9.21
CA ILE A 204 9.71 -2.35 8.86
C ILE A 204 8.70 -1.21 8.90
N ILE A 205 8.16 -0.86 7.74
CA ILE A 205 7.11 0.13 7.56
C ILE A 205 5.78 -0.60 7.46
N THR A 206 4.98 -0.57 8.53
CA THR A 206 3.68 -1.25 8.58
C THR A 206 2.53 -0.31 8.22
N LEU A 207 1.65 -0.74 7.33
CA LEU A 207 0.45 0.00 6.92
C LEU A 207 -0.77 -0.52 7.68
N PRO A 208 -1.65 0.37 8.18
CA PRO A 208 -2.80 -0.02 9.00
C PRO A 208 -3.90 -0.70 8.18
N GLY A 209 -4.84 -1.32 8.91
CA GLY A 209 -6.06 -1.89 8.34
C GLY A 209 -7.11 -0.81 8.00
N LYS A 210 -8.35 -1.27 7.77
CA LYS A 210 -9.50 -0.38 7.54
C LYS A 210 -9.69 0.68 8.65
N PRO A 211 -9.46 0.36 9.94
CA PRO A 211 -9.58 1.34 11.01
C PRO A 211 -8.59 2.51 10.92
N ARG A 212 -7.49 2.43 10.15
CA ARG A 212 -6.43 3.46 10.08
C ARG A 212 -5.67 3.67 11.40
N ASP A 213 -5.67 2.66 12.24
CA ASP A 213 -5.06 2.57 13.56
C ASP A 213 -3.56 2.23 13.48
N ALA A 214 -2.76 3.12 12.90
CA ALA A 214 -1.32 2.91 12.70
C ALA A 214 -0.55 2.56 14.00
N TRP A 215 -1.00 3.07 15.16
CA TRP A 215 -0.43 2.73 16.47
C TRP A 215 -0.66 1.28 16.87
N ASN A 216 -1.80 0.69 16.47
CA ASN A 216 -2.08 -0.73 16.71
C ASN A 216 -1.11 -1.56 15.88
N TYR A 217 -1.06 -1.34 14.58
CA TYR A 217 -0.23 -2.13 13.66
C TYR A 217 1.27 -2.08 13.98
N VAL A 218 1.79 -0.92 14.40
CA VAL A 218 3.19 -0.82 14.83
C VAL A 218 3.43 -1.57 16.13
N ASN A 219 2.47 -1.56 17.06
CA ASN A 219 2.51 -2.32 18.31
C ASN A 219 2.40 -3.84 18.08
N LEU A 220 1.65 -4.30 17.08
CA LEU A 220 1.59 -5.72 16.71
C LEU A 220 2.93 -6.23 16.20
N HIS A 221 3.58 -5.48 15.31
CA HIS A 221 4.92 -5.82 14.83
C HIS A 221 5.96 -5.70 15.96
N PHE A 222 5.77 -4.78 16.90
CA PHE A 222 6.59 -4.69 18.11
C PHE A 222 6.49 -5.98 18.93
N ASN A 223 5.30 -6.48 19.21
CA ASN A 223 5.11 -7.75 19.92
C ASN A 223 5.80 -8.93 19.22
N ALA A 224 5.76 -8.99 17.89
CA ALA A 224 6.48 -10.01 17.13
C ALA A 224 8.01 -9.85 17.22
N ARG A 225 8.51 -8.61 17.06
CA ARG A 225 9.94 -8.30 17.21
C ARG A 225 10.47 -8.65 18.59
N GLU A 226 9.76 -8.28 19.65
CA GLU A 226 10.17 -8.54 21.03
C GLU A 226 10.26 -10.03 21.33
N PHE A 227 9.37 -10.85 20.78
CA PHE A 227 9.49 -12.30 20.87
C PHE A 227 10.77 -12.83 20.19
N LEU A 228 11.11 -12.32 19.00
CA LEU A 228 12.33 -12.71 18.30
C LEU A 228 13.61 -12.29 19.03
N ILE A 229 13.58 -11.12 19.68
CA ILE A 229 14.68 -10.63 20.53
C ILE A 229 14.80 -11.50 21.78
N HIS A 230 13.69 -11.80 22.44
CA HIS A 230 13.65 -12.66 23.63
C HIS A 230 14.25 -14.05 23.33
N ASN A 231 13.93 -14.62 22.17
CA ASN A 231 14.49 -15.89 21.72
C ASN A 231 15.91 -15.81 21.14
N ARG A 232 16.54 -14.63 21.15
CA ARG A 232 17.89 -14.38 20.64
C ARG A 232 18.06 -14.66 19.15
N THR A 233 16.97 -14.64 18.39
CA THR A 233 16.98 -14.83 16.93
C THR A 233 17.27 -13.51 16.20
N LEU A 234 16.76 -12.41 16.75
CA LEU A 234 16.93 -11.06 16.24
C LEU A 234 17.75 -10.23 17.24
N PRO A 235 18.91 -9.66 16.85
CA PRO A 235 19.59 -8.69 17.69
C PRO A 235 18.72 -7.45 17.89
N LYS A 236 18.68 -6.96 19.13
CA LYS A 236 17.78 -5.87 19.56
C LYS A 236 17.84 -4.67 18.61
N ASP A 237 19.04 -4.21 18.27
CA ASP A 237 19.22 -2.92 17.60
C ASP A 237 19.12 -3.00 16.06
N GLU A 238 19.00 -4.20 15.49
CA GLU A 238 19.11 -4.38 14.03
C GLU A 238 17.84 -4.04 13.25
N ALA A 239 16.68 -4.09 13.89
CA ALA A 239 15.39 -3.83 13.24
C ALA A 239 14.60 -2.80 14.02
N ILE A 240 14.16 -1.75 13.34
CA ILE A 240 13.23 -0.76 13.88
C ILE A 240 11.90 -0.80 13.13
N LEU A 241 10.87 -0.24 13.76
CA LEU A 241 9.50 -0.28 13.29
C LEU A 241 9.01 1.15 13.04
N ALA A 242 8.24 1.32 11.97
CA ALA A 242 7.59 2.58 11.64
C ALA A 242 6.20 2.35 11.03
N ALA A 243 5.28 3.30 11.19
CA ALA A 243 3.93 3.20 10.64
C ALA A 243 3.40 4.59 10.22
N PRO A 244 3.23 4.86 8.91
CA PRO A 244 2.62 6.11 8.45
C PRO A 244 1.16 6.18 8.90
N VAL A 245 0.75 7.35 9.41
CA VAL A 245 -0.62 7.58 9.86
C VAL A 245 -1.47 8.12 8.70
N PHE A 246 -2.10 7.20 7.95
CA PHE A 246 -2.99 7.58 6.85
C PHE A 246 -4.40 7.94 7.35
N LEU A 247 -4.57 9.17 7.83
CA LEU A 247 -5.86 9.73 8.23
C LEU A 247 -6.74 10.08 7.01
N ASN A 248 -8.05 10.11 7.21
CA ASN A 248 -9.02 10.55 6.22
C ASN A 248 -9.82 11.79 6.66
N GLN A 249 -10.77 12.24 5.83
CA GLN A 249 -11.58 13.42 6.14
C GLN A 249 -12.49 13.25 7.36
N ASN A 250 -12.91 12.03 7.68
CA ASN A 250 -13.71 11.75 8.87
C ASN A 250 -12.83 11.91 10.13
N ASP A 251 -11.57 11.48 10.07
CA ASP A 251 -10.59 11.71 11.14
C ASP A 251 -10.29 13.21 11.31
N LYS A 252 -10.32 13.99 10.22
CA LYS A 252 -10.22 15.46 10.28
C LYS A 252 -11.41 16.08 11.00
N GLU A 253 -12.63 15.69 10.64
CA GLU A 253 -13.87 16.18 11.26
C GLU A 253 -13.95 15.78 12.74
N ALA A 254 -13.44 14.60 13.10
CA ALA A 254 -13.34 14.14 14.48
C ALA A 254 -12.23 14.83 15.30
N GLY A 255 -11.26 15.50 14.66
CA GLY A 255 -10.24 16.31 15.32
C GLY A 255 -8.81 15.74 15.32
N ALA A 256 -8.55 14.57 14.72
CA ALA A 256 -7.21 13.97 14.72
C ALA A 256 -6.21 14.61 13.75
N VAL A 257 -6.68 15.36 12.74
CA VAL A 257 -5.82 15.95 11.69
C VAL A 257 -5.41 17.38 12.08
N LYS A 258 -4.11 17.60 12.32
CA LYS A 258 -3.56 18.96 12.49
C LYS A 258 -3.51 19.71 11.15
N GLU A 259 -3.42 21.03 11.21
CA GLU A 259 -3.47 21.92 10.04
C GLU A 259 -2.46 21.61 8.91
N ASN A 260 -1.31 21.01 9.25
CA ASN A 260 -0.23 20.71 8.34
C ASN A 260 -0.11 19.21 8.00
N TYR A 261 -1.08 18.39 8.40
CA TYR A 261 -1.07 16.94 8.16
C TYR A 261 -1.73 16.58 6.86
N LEU A 262 -1.05 15.74 6.08
CA LEU A 262 -1.72 15.03 5.00
C LEU A 262 -2.89 14.19 5.54
N TYR A 263 -4.03 14.31 4.88
CA TYR A 263 -5.16 13.40 5.04
C TYR A 263 -5.79 13.11 3.68
N PHE A 264 -6.53 12.00 3.58
CA PHE A 264 -7.02 11.45 2.31
C PHE A 264 -8.54 11.41 2.26
N LYS A 265 -9.10 11.17 1.07
CA LYS A 265 -10.54 10.95 0.90
C LYS A 265 -10.85 9.47 1.09
N ASN A 266 -11.74 9.12 2.02
CA ASN A 266 -12.16 7.75 2.32
C ASN A 266 -10.94 6.81 2.47
N SER A 267 -10.97 5.69 1.74
CA SER A 267 -9.87 4.72 1.65
C SER A 267 -8.92 4.98 0.46
N HIS A 268 -8.92 6.18 -0.15
CA HIS A 268 -8.08 6.46 -1.32
C HIS A 268 -6.58 6.35 -1.01
N TRP A 269 -6.19 6.55 0.26
CA TRP A 269 -4.82 6.33 0.71
C TRP A 269 -4.33 4.90 0.39
N ALA A 270 -5.19 3.88 0.47
CA ALA A 270 -4.83 2.50 0.16
C ALA A 270 -4.65 2.25 -1.34
N ASN A 271 -5.15 3.16 -2.19
CA ASN A 271 -5.15 3.04 -3.65
C ASN A 271 -4.10 3.94 -4.32
N GLY A 272 -3.16 4.52 -3.59
CA GLY A 272 -2.20 5.46 -4.18
C GLY A 272 -2.83 6.82 -4.52
N GLY A 273 -3.98 7.13 -3.94
CA GLY A 273 -4.73 8.36 -4.21
C GLY A 273 -4.00 9.61 -3.74
N ALA A 274 -4.36 10.74 -4.33
CA ALA A 274 -3.91 12.06 -3.92
C ALA A 274 -4.44 12.46 -2.54
N SER A 275 -3.64 13.23 -1.80
CA SER A 275 -4.04 13.87 -0.55
C SER A 275 -5.29 14.73 -0.78
N HIS A 276 -6.24 14.65 0.15
CA HIS A 276 -7.42 15.50 0.17
C HIS A 276 -7.15 16.85 0.84
N GLY A 277 -6.19 16.89 1.77
CA GLY A 277 -5.62 18.15 2.25
C GLY A 277 -4.30 17.95 3.01
N PRO A 278 -3.70 19.03 3.55
CA PRO A 278 -4.16 20.40 3.45
C PRO A 278 -4.11 20.93 2.01
N GLU A 279 -4.71 22.09 1.77
CA GLU A 279 -4.70 22.71 0.43
C GLU A 279 -3.25 22.97 -0.03
N MET A 280 -2.94 22.54 -1.25
CA MET A 280 -1.63 22.62 -1.88
C MET A 280 -1.81 22.83 -3.38
N SER A 281 -0.84 23.47 -4.03
CA SER A 281 -0.81 23.60 -5.50
C SER A 281 -0.73 22.22 -6.17
N HIS A 282 0.00 21.28 -5.56
CA HIS A 282 0.14 19.92 -6.03
C HIS A 282 -0.07 18.91 -4.91
N SER A 283 -1.19 18.19 -4.96
CA SER A 283 -1.50 17.11 -4.01
C SER A 283 -0.43 16.01 -4.01
N VAL A 284 -0.10 15.48 -2.84
CA VAL A 284 0.86 14.37 -2.70
C VAL A 284 0.11 13.03 -2.64
N THR A 285 0.52 12.05 -3.42
CA THR A 285 -0.10 10.71 -3.38
C THR A 285 0.42 9.88 -2.22
N SER A 286 -0.39 8.96 -1.69
CA SER A 286 0.06 8.06 -0.61
C SER A 286 1.24 7.16 -1.03
N TYR A 287 1.36 6.78 -2.30
CA TYR A 287 2.52 6.03 -2.78
C TYR A 287 3.77 6.90 -2.94
N ARG A 288 3.61 8.21 -3.19
CA ARG A 288 4.71 9.16 -3.09
C ARG A 288 5.19 9.31 -1.64
N VAL A 289 4.27 9.31 -0.68
CA VAL A 289 4.62 9.28 0.76
C VAL A 289 5.48 8.06 1.10
N LEU A 290 5.12 6.85 0.63
CA LEU A 290 5.93 5.65 0.85
C LEU A 290 7.33 5.75 0.21
N ASP A 291 7.44 6.34 -0.98
CA ASP A 291 8.75 6.62 -1.61
C ASP A 291 9.60 7.58 -0.75
N LEU A 292 8.98 8.64 -0.21
CA LEU A 292 9.66 9.62 0.64
C LEU A 292 10.09 9.01 1.97
N MET A 293 9.25 8.18 2.58
CA MET A 293 9.54 7.50 3.83
C MET A 293 10.72 6.51 3.67
N ALA A 294 10.78 5.77 2.57
CA ALA A 294 11.95 4.93 2.28
C ALA A 294 13.24 5.74 2.15
N GLN A 295 13.20 6.87 1.42
CA GLN A 295 14.35 7.75 1.27
C GLN A 295 14.75 8.41 2.59
N HIS A 296 13.78 8.77 3.43
CA HIS A 296 14.01 9.29 4.77
C HIS A 296 14.84 8.29 5.57
N PHE A 297 14.42 7.02 5.68
CA PHE A 297 15.17 6.03 6.46
C PHE A 297 16.52 5.65 5.86
N ILE A 298 16.66 5.61 4.53
CA ILE A 298 17.97 5.42 3.86
C ILE A 298 18.95 6.54 4.22
N LYS A 299 18.46 7.78 4.41
CA LYS A 299 19.28 8.90 4.87
C LYS A 299 19.54 8.81 6.38
N THR A 300 18.56 8.36 7.14
CA THR A 300 18.61 8.30 8.61
C THR A 300 19.53 7.21 9.12
N PHE A 301 19.66 6.06 8.46
CA PHE A 301 20.43 4.91 8.98
C PHE A 301 21.57 4.51 8.03
N PRO A 302 22.85 4.59 8.47
CA PRO A 302 23.99 4.44 7.56
C PRO A 302 24.22 2.99 7.13
N ASN A 303 23.89 2.04 8.01
CA ASN A 303 24.07 0.60 7.79
C ASN A 303 22.77 -0.10 7.38
N LEU A 304 21.72 0.67 7.06
CA LEU A 304 20.45 0.12 6.59
C LEU A 304 20.69 -0.68 5.32
N ASN A 305 20.32 -1.96 5.33
CA ASN A 305 20.39 -2.82 4.16
C ASN A 305 19.02 -3.15 3.57
N GLN A 306 17.93 -3.02 4.34
CA GLN A 306 16.59 -3.40 3.90
C GLN A 306 15.47 -2.53 4.44
N ILE A 307 14.43 -2.37 3.62
CA ILE A 307 13.15 -1.77 4.03
C ILE A 307 12.04 -2.75 3.67
N VAL A 308 11.19 -3.07 4.63
CA VAL A 308 10.04 -3.95 4.45
C VAL A 308 8.77 -3.12 4.55
N PHE A 309 7.96 -3.10 3.49
CA PHE A 309 6.59 -2.61 3.57
C PHE A 309 5.69 -3.78 3.93
N ALA A 310 5.01 -3.71 5.07
CA ALA A 310 4.15 -4.77 5.58
C ALA A 310 2.72 -4.27 5.74
N GLY A 311 1.73 -5.09 5.42
CA GLY A 311 0.34 -4.76 5.67
C GLY A 311 -0.54 -6.00 5.78
N HIS A 312 -1.55 -5.91 6.65
CA HIS A 312 -2.64 -6.88 6.77
C HIS A 312 -3.96 -6.24 6.36
N SER A 313 -4.89 -7.00 5.77
CA SER A 313 -6.22 -6.51 5.37
C SER A 313 -6.15 -5.33 4.40
N MET A 314 -6.73 -4.16 4.71
CA MET A 314 -6.63 -2.96 3.87
C MET A 314 -5.17 -2.47 3.69
N GLY A 315 -4.33 -2.63 4.72
CA GLY A 315 -2.89 -2.35 4.62
C GLY A 315 -2.21 -3.26 3.61
N ALA A 316 -2.62 -4.54 3.54
CA ALA A 316 -2.11 -5.48 2.54
C ALA A 316 -2.55 -5.10 1.12
N GLN A 317 -3.78 -4.60 0.96
CA GLN A 317 -4.22 -4.05 -0.33
C GLN A 317 -3.31 -2.90 -0.76
N ALA A 318 -3.00 -1.98 0.17
CA ALA A 318 -2.13 -0.85 -0.09
C ALA A 318 -0.69 -1.27 -0.44
N VAL A 319 -0.11 -2.21 0.30
CA VAL A 319 1.23 -2.74 0.04
C VAL A 319 1.27 -3.48 -1.29
N GLN A 320 0.28 -4.34 -1.59
CA GLN A 320 0.24 -5.07 -2.86
C GLN A 320 0.12 -4.13 -4.04
N ARG A 321 -0.80 -3.18 -3.98
CA ARG A 321 -1.01 -2.18 -5.02
C ARG A 321 0.21 -1.29 -5.21
N TYR A 322 0.84 -0.82 -4.12
CA TYR A 322 2.10 -0.10 -4.19
C TYR A 322 3.19 -0.96 -4.82
N ALA A 323 3.33 -2.21 -4.40
CA ALA A 323 4.27 -3.16 -4.98
C ALA A 323 4.01 -3.39 -6.47
N VAL A 324 2.78 -3.30 -6.97
CA VAL A 324 2.48 -3.39 -8.40
C VAL A 324 2.95 -2.14 -9.14
N VAL A 325 2.48 -0.96 -8.72
CA VAL A 325 2.65 0.28 -9.51
C VAL A 325 3.86 1.14 -9.13
N LYS A 326 4.65 0.72 -8.13
CA LYS A 326 5.83 1.47 -7.67
C LYS A 326 6.72 1.87 -8.85
N ASN A 327 7.10 3.14 -8.90
CA ASN A 327 8.07 3.62 -9.88
C ASN A 327 9.48 3.12 -9.54
N PRO A 328 10.31 2.77 -10.54
CA PRO A 328 11.64 2.21 -10.30
C PRO A 328 12.54 3.20 -9.56
N LYS A 329 13.27 2.71 -8.55
CA LYS A 329 14.31 3.44 -7.82
C LYS A 329 15.56 2.59 -7.67
N TRP A 330 16.70 3.24 -7.50
CA TRP A 330 18.00 2.56 -7.37
C TRP A 330 18.08 1.65 -6.14
N TYR A 331 17.29 1.91 -5.10
CA TYR A 331 17.24 1.14 -3.87
C TYR A 331 16.19 0.00 -3.90
N ASP A 332 15.46 -0.18 -5.01
CA ASP A 332 14.41 -1.20 -5.13
C ASP A 332 14.88 -2.64 -4.83
N PRO A 333 16.12 -3.06 -5.16
CA PRO A 333 16.60 -4.40 -4.80
C PRO A 333 16.62 -4.69 -3.29
N ALA A 334 16.65 -3.65 -2.45
CA ALA A 334 16.64 -3.75 -0.99
C ALA A 334 15.22 -3.70 -0.39
N LEU A 335 14.19 -3.50 -1.21
CA LEU A 335 12.81 -3.45 -0.74
C LEU A 335 12.17 -4.84 -0.71
N ARG A 336 11.32 -5.03 0.29
CA ARG A 336 10.47 -6.20 0.45
C ARG A 336 9.02 -5.77 0.70
N PHE A 337 8.07 -6.59 0.26
CA PHE A 337 6.64 -6.31 0.39
C PHE A 337 5.94 -7.52 1.01
N TRP A 338 5.45 -7.39 2.25
CA TRP A 338 4.65 -8.43 2.91
C TRP A 338 3.16 -8.09 2.81
N ILE A 339 2.38 -9.06 2.32
CA ILE A 339 0.97 -8.89 1.96
C ILE A 339 0.16 -9.98 2.69
N GLY A 340 -0.52 -9.60 3.77
CA GLY A 340 -1.35 -10.51 4.57
C GLY A 340 -2.85 -10.31 4.34
N ASN A 341 -3.56 -11.34 3.88
CA ASN A 341 -5.04 -11.33 3.78
C ASN A 341 -5.69 -10.08 3.13
N PRO A 342 -5.28 -9.61 1.95
CA PRO A 342 -5.88 -8.42 1.34
C PRO A 342 -7.35 -8.64 0.94
N GLY A 343 -8.16 -7.61 1.20
CA GLY A 343 -9.58 -7.54 0.82
C GLY A 343 -9.86 -7.67 -0.68
N SER A 344 -8.96 -7.17 -1.52
CA SER A 344 -8.98 -7.31 -2.98
C SER A 344 -7.58 -7.01 -3.52
N TRP A 345 -7.34 -7.42 -4.77
CA TRP A 345 -6.02 -7.37 -5.41
C TRP A 345 -6.04 -6.41 -6.60
N ALA A 346 -4.93 -5.73 -6.88
CA ALA A 346 -4.69 -5.22 -8.21
C ALA A 346 -4.26 -6.40 -9.09
N TRP A 347 -5.19 -6.87 -9.92
CA TRP A 347 -4.92 -7.94 -10.87
C TRP A 347 -3.97 -7.46 -11.95
N ILE A 348 -2.97 -8.27 -12.29
CA ILE A 348 -1.93 -7.91 -13.26
C ILE A 348 -2.20 -8.46 -14.66
N THR A 349 -3.30 -9.18 -14.85
CA THR A 349 -3.80 -9.67 -16.14
C THR A 349 -5.25 -9.19 -16.38
N SER A 350 -5.74 -9.35 -17.60
CA SER A 350 -7.13 -9.04 -17.96
C SER A 350 -8.13 -10.07 -17.43
N ASP A 351 -7.70 -11.32 -17.29
CA ASP A 351 -8.58 -12.44 -17.00
C ASP A 351 -8.93 -12.51 -15.51
N ARG A 352 -10.08 -13.10 -15.18
CA ARG A 352 -10.54 -13.25 -13.80
C ARG A 352 -10.95 -14.70 -13.53
N PRO A 353 -10.77 -15.17 -12.28
CA PRO A 353 -11.19 -16.53 -11.91
C PRO A 353 -12.71 -16.69 -11.86
N ASN A 354 -13.45 -15.60 -11.65
CA ASN A 354 -14.91 -15.60 -11.57
C ASN A 354 -15.50 -14.64 -12.60
N ASN A 355 -15.84 -15.16 -13.79
CA ASN A 355 -16.35 -14.36 -14.91
C ASN A 355 -17.84 -14.01 -14.80
N ASN A 356 -18.60 -14.66 -13.91
CA ASN A 356 -20.01 -14.36 -13.69
C ASN A 356 -20.35 -14.53 -12.21
N PRO A 357 -19.98 -13.55 -11.36
CA PRO A 357 -20.17 -13.69 -9.92
C PRO A 357 -21.66 -13.75 -9.55
N SER A 358 -22.07 -14.91 -9.02
CA SER A 358 -23.47 -15.20 -8.63
C SER A 358 -24.06 -14.26 -7.57
N ASN A 359 -23.22 -13.54 -6.81
CA ASN A 359 -23.65 -12.64 -5.73
C ASN A 359 -23.93 -11.20 -6.18
N LEU A 360 -23.82 -10.91 -7.48
CA LEU A 360 -24.08 -9.57 -8.03
C LEU A 360 -25.53 -9.30 -8.42
N ASN A 361 -26.43 -10.29 -8.30
CA ASN A 361 -27.87 -10.13 -8.56
C ASN A 361 -28.21 -9.44 -9.91
N GLY A 362 -27.40 -9.69 -10.95
CA GLY A 362 -27.58 -9.12 -12.29
C GLY A 362 -26.77 -7.83 -12.57
N GLU A 363 -26.05 -7.28 -11.59
CA GLU A 363 -25.09 -6.19 -11.83
C GLU A 363 -23.86 -6.74 -12.59
N SER A 364 -23.44 -6.04 -13.66
CA SER A 364 -22.19 -6.33 -14.37
C SER A 364 -21.20 -5.18 -14.20
N CYS A 365 -19.93 -5.54 -13.99
CA CYS A 365 -18.81 -4.63 -13.83
C CYS A 365 -17.57 -5.06 -14.61
N GLU A 366 -17.77 -5.82 -15.69
CA GLU A 366 -16.72 -6.28 -16.60
C GLU A 366 -15.91 -5.11 -17.18
N ASP A 367 -16.52 -3.94 -17.32
CA ASP A 367 -15.86 -2.69 -17.75
C ASP A 367 -14.89 -2.13 -16.71
N LYS A 368 -15.09 -2.46 -15.43
CA LYS A 368 -14.33 -1.90 -14.29
C LYS A 368 -13.30 -2.86 -13.69
N ILE A 369 -13.35 -4.15 -14.01
CA ILE A 369 -12.42 -5.12 -13.41
C ILE A 369 -10.96 -4.79 -13.75
N ASN A 370 -10.70 -4.22 -14.93
CA ASN A 370 -9.36 -3.84 -15.37
C ASN A 370 -8.96 -2.41 -15.00
N ALA A 371 -9.92 -1.63 -14.48
CA ALA A 371 -9.66 -0.31 -13.94
C ALA A 371 -9.00 -0.39 -12.56
N TRP A 372 -8.17 0.60 -12.26
CA TRP A 372 -7.61 0.75 -10.93
C TRP A 372 -8.74 0.98 -9.91
N PRO A 373 -8.73 0.34 -8.73
CA PRO A 373 -7.63 -0.41 -8.12
C PRO A 373 -7.72 -1.94 -8.25
N PHE A 374 -8.59 -2.45 -9.14
CA PHE A 374 -8.85 -3.89 -9.31
C PHE A 374 -8.04 -4.52 -10.44
N GLY A 375 -7.54 -3.71 -11.37
CA GLY A 375 -6.62 -4.13 -12.43
C GLY A 375 -5.66 -3.02 -12.82
N ILE A 376 -4.82 -3.32 -13.81
CA ILE A 376 -3.80 -2.40 -14.35
C ILE A 376 -4.02 -2.07 -15.84
N GLY A 377 -5.16 -2.45 -16.41
CA GLY A 377 -5.41 -2.40 -17.85
C GLY A 377 -5.96 -1.07 -18.36
N ASP A 378 -6.53 -0.25 -17.48
CA ASP A 378 -7.05 1.07 -17.81
C ASP A 378 -6.04 2.16 -17.40
N ALA A 379 -5.43 2.80 -18.40
CA ALA A 379 -4.42 3.83 -18.20
C ALA A 379 -5.00 5.13 -17.59
N ASP A 380 -6.27 5.44 -17.86
CA ASP A 380 -6.93 6.68 -17.42
C ASP A 380 -7.41 6.57 -15.98
N ALA A 381 -7.74 5.35 -15.53
CA ALA A 381 -8.09 5.08 -14.13
C ALA A 381 -6.88 5.08 -13.17
N MET A 382 -5.65 5.01 -13.70
CA MET A 382 -4.44 4.89 -12.87
C MET A 382 -4.21 6.12 -11.98
N PRO A 383 -3.66 5.93 -10.76
CA PRO A 383 -3.26 7.06 -9.92
C PRO A 383 -2.22 7.93 -10.63
N LYS A 384 -2.27 9.26 -10.41
CA LYS A 384 -1.26 10.23 -10.88
C LYS A 384 0.19 9.89 -10.51
N TYR A 385 0.38 9.00 -9.54
CA TYR A 385 1.67 8.45 -9.17
C TYR A 385 2.34 7.63 -10.29
N VAL A 386 1.54 6.94 -11.11
CA VAL A 386 2.03 5.93 -12.07
C VAL A 386 2.53 6.63 -13.34
N LYS A 387 3.84 6.57 -13.60
CA LYS A 387 4.44 7.23 -14.77
C LYS A 387 4.19 6.51 -16.10
N ASP A 388 4.08 5.19 -16.05
CA ASP A 388 3.96 4.32 -17.22
C ASP A 388 2.56 3.71 -17.32
N SER A 389 1.51 4.49 -17.00
CA SER A 389 0.13 4.00 -16.90
C SER A 389 -0.38 3.35 -18.20
N GLY A 390 0.09 3.81 -19.36
CA GLY A 390 -0.20 3.22 -20.66
C GLY A 390 0.55 1.93 -21.00
N ASN A 391 1.38 1.39 -20.09
CA ASN A 391 2.18 0.18 -20.34
C ASN A 391 2.00 -0.87 -19.22
N PRO A 392 0.89 -1.61 -19.20
CA PRO A 392 0.61 -2.64 -18.19
C PRO A 392 1.68 -3.74 -18.15
N ASP A 393 2.29 -4.08 -19.29
CA ASP A 393 3.33 -5.09 -19.37
C ASP A 393 4.60 -4.68 -18.62
N LEU A 394 4.98 -3.41 -18.72
CA LEU A 394 6.11 -2.85 -17.97
C LEU A 394 5.82 -2.81 -16.47
N ILE A 395 4.61 -2.42 -16.08
CA ILE A 395 4.16 -2.44 -14.67
C ILE A 395 4.24 -3.87 -14.12
N ARG A 396 3.64 -4.83 -14.84
CA ARG A 396 3.65 -6.26 -14.50
C ARG A 396 5.06 -6.80 -14.37
N ARG A 397 5.93 -6.58 -15.36
CA ARG A 397 7.32 -7.07 -15.32
C ARG A 397 8.08 -6.53 -14.12
N ARG A 398 7.87 -5.26 -13.74
CA ARG A 398 8.50 -4.69 -12.54
C ARG A 398 8.02 -5.38 -11.27
N PHE A 399 6.71 -5.62 -11.15
CA PHE A 399 6.14 -6.33 -10.00
C PHE A 399 6.70 -7.75 -9.83
N LEU A 400 6.78 -8.52 -10.92
CA LEU A 400 7.28 -9.90 -10.90
C LEU A 400 8.76 -10.00 -10.46
N ASN A 401 9.54 -8.92 -10.59
CA ASN A 401 10.95 -8.88 -10.18
C ASN A 401 11.17 -8.32 -8.75
N ARG A 402 10.10 -7.96 -8.03
CA ARG A 402 10.21 -7.47 -6.65
C ARG A 402 10.28 -8.63 -5.65
N ASN A 403 10.79 -8.36 -4.45
CA ASN A 403 10.75 -9.31 -3.35
C ASN A 403 9.39 -9.22 -2.64
N VAL A 404 8.53 -10.22 -2.83
CA VAL A 404 7.14 -10.19 -2.33
C VAL A 404 6.83 -11.44 -1.51
N GLY A 405 6.25 -11.28 -0.33
CA GLY A 405 5.80 -12.36 0.54
C GLY A 405 4.29 -12.27 0.72
N TYR A 406 3.60 -13.36 0.40
CA TYR A 406 2.16 -13.49 0.58
C TYR A 406 1.87 -14.40 1.78
N SER A 407 1.04 -13.94 2.70
CA SER A 407 0.53 -14.75 3.80
C SER A 407 -0.99 -14.79 3.76
N LEU A 408 -1.57 -15.99 3.66
CA LEU A 408 -3.01 -16.20 3.53
C LEU A 408 -3.53 -17.12 4.64
N GLY A 409 -4.42 -16.62 5.50
CA GLY A 409 -5.03 -17.41 6.57
C GLY A 409 -5.99 -18.47 6.03
N LEU A 410 -5.80 -19.73 6.40
CA LEU A 410 -6.63 -20.85 5.89
C LEU A 410 -8.07 -20.85 6.42
N LEU A 411 -8.37 -20.02 7.42
CA LEU A 411 -9.71 -19.81 7.94
C LEU A 411 -10.31 -18.45 7.51
N ASP A 412 -9.59 -17.64 6.72
CA ASP A 412 -10.03 -16.30 6.35
C ASP A 412 -11.05 -16.31 5.20
N ASN A 413 -12.27 -16.70 5.55
CA ASN A 413 -13.41 -16.80 4.63
C ASN A 413 -14.24 -15.52 4.55
N GLY A 414 -13.79 -14.43 5.18
CA GLY A 414 -14.51 -13.15 5.16
C GLY A 414 -14.65 -12.61 3.73
N GLN A 415 -15.77 -11.93 3.44
CA GLN A 415 -16.10 -11.41 2.10
C GLN A 415 -15.09 -10.39 1.55
N GLY A 416 -14.35 -9.72 2.44
CA GLY A 416 -13.41 -8.67 2.08
C GLY A 416 -14.06 -7.48 1.39
N ASN A 417 -13.51 -7.06 0.25
CA ASN A 417 -14.07 -5.95 -0.51
C ASN A 417 -15.37 -6.37 -1.21
N THR A 418 -16.48 -5.71 -0.87
CA THR A 418 -17.82 -6.00 -1.41
C THR A 418 -18.15 -5.24 -2.69
N GLN A 419 -17.25 -4.38 -3.19
CA GLN A 419 -17.45 -3.69 -4.48
C GLN A 419 -17.61 -4.70 -5.62
N CYS A 420 -18.44 -4.35 -6.60
CA CYS A 420 -18.82 -5.23 -7.70
C CYS A 420 -17.62 -5.80 -8.47
N ALA A 421 -16.67 -4.96 -8.88
CA ALA A 421 -15.45 -5.40 -9.58
C ALA A 421 -14.56 -6.36 -8.74
N ALA A 422 -14.62 -6.27 -7.40
CA ALA A 422 -13.89 -7.19 -6.53
C ALA A 422 -14.45 -8.62 -6.55
N GLN A 423 -15.74 -8.80 -6.84
CA GLN A 423 -16.40 -10.12 -6.83
C GLN A 423 -15.89 -11.04 -7.94
N TYR A 424 -15.34 -10.47 -9.02
CA TYR A 424 -14.70 -11.22 -10.10
C TYR A 424 -13.39 -11.90 -9.65
N GLN A 425 -12.83 -11.50 -8.51
CA GLN A 425 -11.60 -12.07 -7.96
C GLN A 425 -11.87 -13.31 -7.08
N GLY A 426 -13.11 -13.55 -6.67
CA GLY A 426 -13.51 -14.58 -5.70
C GLY A 426 -14.42 -14.03 -4.60
N TYR A 427 -14.96 -14.93 -3.77
CA TYR A 427 -15.99 -14.61 -2.77
C TYR A 427 -15.46 -14.35 -1.35
N SER A 428 -14.21 -14.72 -1.07
CA SER A 428 -13.58 -14.54 0.25
C SER A 428 -12.11 -14.09 0.13
N HIS A 429 -11.52 -13.61 1.23
CA HIS A 429 -10.10 -13.28 1.30
C HIS A 429 -9.21 -14.44 0.84
N LEU A 430 -9.38 -15.62 1.44
CA LEU A 430 -8.58 -16.81 1.12
C LEU A 430 -8.75 -17.22 -0.34
N GLN A 431 -9.98 -17.19 -0.87
CA GLN A 431 -10.24 -17.56 -2.26
C GLN A 431 -9.59 -16.57 -3.23
N ARG A 432 -9.74 -15.26 -3.00
CA ARG A 432 -9.12 -14.21 -3.83
C ARG A 432 -7.59 -14.31 -3.84
N GLY A 433 -6.99 -14.49 -2.66
CA GLY A 433 -5.56 -14.68 -2.55
C GLY A 433 -5.07 -15.93 -3.26
N SER A 434 -5.78 -17.06 -3.08
CA SER A 434 -5.42 -18.33 -3.72
C SER A 434 -5.53 -18.25 -5.24
N TYR A 435 -6.56 -17.61 -5.79
CA TYR A 435 -6.65 -17.36 -7.23
C TYR A 435 -5.58 -16.41 -7.75
N PHE A 436 -5.20 -15.38 -6.99
CA PHE A 436 -4.09 -14.51 -7.39
C PHE A 436 -2.76 -15.28 -7.43
N MET A 437 -2.53 -16.19 -6.47
CA MET A 437 -1.37 -17.10 -6.49
C MET A 437 -1.41 -18.08 -7.66
N GLN A 438 -2.60 -18.63 -7.96
CA GLN A 438 -2.80 -19.49 -9.11
C GLN A 438 -2.46 -18.75 -10.41
N MET A 439 -2.98 -17.53 -10.59
CA MET A 439 -2.67 -16.68 -11.74
C MET A 439 -1.15 -16.48 -11.87
N LEU A 440 -0.41 -16.23 -10.77
CA LEU A 440 1.06 -16.14 -10.80
C LEU A 440 1.73 -17.46 -11.23
N CYS A 441 1.24 -18.61 -10.77
CA CYS A 441 1.77 -19.92 -11.15
C CYS A 441 1.50 -20.27 -12.62
N GLU A 442 0.47 -19.68 -13.23
CA GLU A 442 0.06 -19.91 -14.62
C GLU A 442 0.71 -18.92 -15.60
N MET A 443 1.38 -17.88 -15.11
CA MET A 443 2.11 -16.94 -15.96
C MET A 443 3.27 -17.61 -16.71
N PRO A 444 3.65 -17.06 -17.88
CA PRO A 444 4.89 -17.45 -18.55
C PRO A 444 6.09 -17.28 -17.60
N GLY A 445 6.83 -18.37 -17.37
CA GLY A 445 7.94 -18.41 -16.41
C GLY A 445 7.59 -18.97 -15.03
N GLY A 446 6.31 -19.27 -14.77
CA GLY A 446 5.84 -19.84 -13.51
C GLY A 446 5.82 -18.83 -12.36
N PHE A 447 5.67 -19.35 -11.13
CA PHE A 447 5.64 -18.53 -9.93
C PHE A 447 6.95 -17.74 -9.78
N PRO A 448 6.91 -16.41 -9.54
CA PRO A 448 8.13 -15.61 -9.54
C PRO A 448 9.14 -16.04 -8.48
N LYS A 449 10.42 -16.16 -8.86
CA LYS A 449 11.50 -16.64 -7.97
C LYS A 449 11.76 -15.74 -6.76
N THR A 450 11.44 -14.46 -6.85
CA THR A 450 11.59 -13.51 -5.73
C THR A 450 10.31 -13.38 -4.90
N HIS A 451 9.27 -14.15 -5.24
CA HIS A 451 8.02 -14.18 -4.51
C HIS A 451 7.97 -15.41 -3.59
N THR A 452 7.21 -15.31 -2.51
CA THR A 452 6.95 -16.43 -1.61
C THR A 452 5.50 -16.49 -1.17
N LEU A 453 4.97 -17.70 -0.96
CA LEU A 453 3.61 -17.95 -0.46
C LEU A 453 3.67 -18.77 0.83
N ALA A 454 2.97 -18.30 1.86
CA ALA A 454 2.69 -19.02 3.09
C ALA A 454 1.18 -19.05 3.33
N TYR A 455 0.61 -20.24 3.45
CA TYR A 455 -0.71 -20.41 4.05
C TYR A 455 -0.56 -20.53 5.56
N ILE A 456 -1.35 -19.78 6.34
CA ILE A 456 -1.27 -19.79 7.80
C ILE A 456 -2.40 -20.67 8.35
N ALA A 457 -2.02 -21.83 8.89
CA ALA A 457 -2.96 -22.79 9.45
C ALA A 457 -3.60 -22.26 10.74
N GLY A 458 -4.92 -22.44 10.88
CA GLY A 458 -5.65 -22.07 12.09
C GLY A 458 -5.85 -20.57 12.30
N VAL A 459 -5.59 -19.74 11.27
CA VAL A 459 -5.71 -18.28 11.37
C VAL A 459 -6.76 -17.78 10.39
N SER A 460 -7.66 -16.94 10.90
CA SER A 460 -8.70 -16.25 10.13
C SER A 460 -8.23 -14.82 9.78
N HIS A 461 -9.13 -13.85 9.71
CA HIS A 461 -8.82 -12.44 9.45
C HIS A 461 -8.23 -11.70 10.66
N GLN A 462 -7.24 -12.30 11.32
CA GLN A 462 -6.67 -11.81 12.57
C GLN A 462 -5.28 -11.21 12.33
N ASP A 463 -5.09 -9.95 12.68
CA ASP A 463 -3.89 -9.19 12.38
C ASP A 463 -2.63 -9.72 13.10
N TYR A 464 -2.70 -9.89 14.42
CA TYR A 464 -1.56 -10.29 15.23
C TYR A 464 -1.08 -11.69 14.86
N GLU A 465 -1.97 -12.67 14.74
CA GLU A 465 -1.64 -14.06 14.43
C GLU A 465 -1.02 -14.17 13.03
N MET A 466 -1.51 -13.39 12.05
CA MET A 466 -0.89 -13.32 10.72
C MET A 466 0.51 -12.70 10.75
N ILE A 467 0.71 -11.65 11.56
CA ILE A 467 2.02 -11.00 11.75
C ILE A 467 3.00 -11.90 12.51
N ALA A 468 2.50 -12.62 13.51
CA ALA A 468 3.28 -13.45 14.43
C ALA A 468 3.62 -14.84 13.86
N ALA A 469 2.97 -15.25 12.76
CA ALA A 469 3.29 -16.50 12.09
C ALA A 469 4.80 -16.62 11.78
N THR A 470 5.34 -17.82 11.92
CA THR A 470 6.79 -18.08 11.76
C THR A 470 7.25 -17.71 10.35
N GLU A 471 6.45 -18.04 9.35
CA GLU A 471 6.69 -17.74 7.94
C GLU A 471 6.68 -16.23 7.67
N THR A 472 5.77 -15.50 8.33
CA THR A 472 5.71 -14.04 8.25
C THR A 472 6.91 -13.41 8.92
N THR A 473 7.26 -13.83 10.14
CA THR A 473 8.41 -13.27 10.86
C THR A 473 9.74 -13.59 10.18
N ASP A 474 9.88 -14.77 9.56
CA ASP A 474 11.01 -15.10 8.69
C ASP A 474 11.14 -14.09 7.54
N PHE A 475 10.06 -13.82 6.80
CA PHE A 475 10.09 -12.85 5.70
C PHE A 475 10.34 -11.42 6.18
N VAL A 476 9.61 -10.96 7.20
CA VAL A 476 9.61 -9.56 7.66
C VAL A 476 10.87 -9.20 8.44
N PHE A 477 11.39 -10.10 9.30
CA PHE A 477 12.52 -9.80 10.20
C PHE A 477 13.83 -10.51 9.85
N MET A 478 13.80 -11.65 9.17
CA MET A 478 15.01 -12.48 8.99
C MET A 478 15.55 -12.47 7.56
N GLN A 479 14.70 -12.57 6.54
CA GLN A 479 15.14 -12.83 5.17
C GLN A 479 16.05 -11.71 4.65
N GLY A 480 17.25 -12.08 4.21
CA GLY A 480 18.24 -11.17 3.63
C GLY A 480 18.87 -10.20 4.63
N ARG A 481 18.85 -10.49 5.93
CA ARG A 481 19.49 -9.69 6.98
C ARG A 481 20.98 -9.41 6.75
N ASP A 482 21.66 -10.29 6.02
CA ASP A 482 23.09 -10.18 5.73
C ASP A 482 23.39 -9.47 4.38
N ALA A 483 22.38 -8.84 3.77
CA ALA A 483 22.57 -8.04 2.56
C ALA A 483 23.51 -6.84 2.82
N PRO A 484 24.25 -6.39 1.80
CA PRO A 484 25.08 -5.19 1.92
C PRO A 484 24.20 -3.94 2.16
N PRO A 485 24.74 -2.89 2.81
CA PRO A 485 24.02 -1.64 3.02
C PRO A 485 23.42 -1.08 1.74
N ILE A 486 22.22 -0.50 1.80
CA ILE A 486 21.51 0.09 0.67
C ILE A 486 22.40 1.11 -0.03
N SER A 487 23.22 1.87 0.72
CA SER A 487 24.16 2.83 0.17
C SER A 487 25.09 2.26 -0.91
N SER A 488 25.41 0.95 -0.88
CA SER A 488 26.22 0.27 -1.89
C SER A 488 25.49 0.04 -3.22
N LEU A 489 24.15 0.13 -3.24
CA LEU A 489 23.34 0.01 -4.46
C LEU A 489 23.29 1.32 -5.27
N ARG A 490 23.81 2.42 -4.73
CA ARG A 490 23.82 3.69 -5.45
C ARG A 490 24.61 3.51 -6.75
N PRO A 491 24.03 3.88 -7.91
CA PRO A 491 24.77 3.85 -9.16
C PRO A 491 26.02 4.69 -8.96
N HIS A 492 27.19 4.13 -9.26
CA HIS A 492 28.41 4.92 -9.30
C HIS A 492 28.15 6.05 -10.29
N ARG A 493 28.09 7.29 -9.80
CA ARG A 493 28.32 8.44 -10.65
C ARG A 493 29.75 8.27 -11.12
N THR A 494 29.93 7.67 -12.29
CA THR A 494 31.10 8.00 -13.09
C THR A 494 30.96 9.48 -13.36
N HIS A 495 31.58 10.28 -12.49
CA HIS A 495 32.11 11.54 -12.93
C HIS A 495 33.04 11.15 -14.07
N HIS A 496 32.52 11.17 -15.30
CA HIS A 496 33.36 11.61 -16.38
C HIS A 496 33.85 12.96 -15.89
N HIS A 497 35.04 12.97 -15.29
CA HIS A 497 35.89 14.13 -15.38
C HIS A 497 35.84 14.45 -16.86
N ARG A 498 35.08 15.48 -17.22
CA ARG A 498 35.49 16.29 -18.35
C ARG A 498 36.98 16.48 -18.09
N PRO A 499 37.86 15.98 -18.97
CA PRO A 499 39.29 16.15 -18.78
C PRO A 499 39.48 17.60 -18.36
N HIS A 500 40.20 17.85 -17.27
CA HIS A 500 40.63 19.21 -16.97
C HIS A 500 41.13 19.80 -18.30
N PRO A 501 40.66 20.98 -18.72
CA PRO A 501 41.21 21.60 -19.91
C PRO A 501 42.72 21.63 -19.69
N ARG A 502 43.46 20.96 -20.57
CA ARG A 502 44.93 20.97 -20.53
C ARG A 502 45.36 22.44 -20.45
N PRO A 503 46.41 22.78 -19.69
CA PRO A 503 46.99 24.12 -19.80
C PRO A 503 47.28 24.39 -21.28
N PRO A 504 46.99 25.60 -21.78
CA PRO A 504 47.03 25.88 -23.21
C PRO A 504 48.43 25.53 -23.74
N PRO A 505 48.54 24.89 -24.91
CA PRO A 505 49.83 24.64 -25.53
C PRO A 505 50.53 25.98 -25.78
N SER A 506 51.83 26.02 -25.50
CA SER A 506 52.70 27.13 -25.88
C SER A 506 52.49 27.47 -27.35
N LYS A 507 52.33 28.77 -27.64
CA LYS A 507 52.18 29.38 -28.97
C LYS A 507 52.82 28.56 -30.10
N GLY A 508 51.98 27.98 -30.95
CA GLY A 508 52.39 27.25 -32.14
C GLY A 508 51.20 26.61 -32.84
N SER A 509 50.59 27.35 -33.77
CA SER A 509 49.61 26.94 -34.80
C SER A 509 48.41 26.08 -34.37
N ASN A 510 47.26 26.73 -34.15
CA ASN A 510 45.96 26.07 -34.02
C ASN A 510 45.34 25.83 -35.43
N PRO A 511 44.85 24.62 -35.78
CA PRO A 511 44.25 24.31 -37.09
C PRO A 511 42.90 25.00 -37.38
N TYR A 512 42.40 25.85 -36.47
CA TYR A 512 41.09 26.52 -36.56
C TYR A 512 41.18 28.06 -36.59
N ASP A 513 42.26 28.61 -37.14
CA ASP A 513 42.49 30.07 -37.23
C ASP A 513 41.54 30.82 -38.20
N TRP A 514 40.51 30.14 -38.72
CA TRP A 514 39.49 30.71 -39.61
C TRP A 514 38.30 31.35 -38.87
N GLU A 515 38.27 31.32 -37.53
CA GLU A 515 37.24 32.02 -36.73
C GLU A 515 37.68 33.42 -36.27
N GLY A 516 38.74 33.97 -36.87
CA GLY A 516 39.21 35.33 -36.60
C GLY A 516 38.20 36.42 -37.01
N PRO A 517 38.29 37.64 -36.42
CA PRO A 517 37.38 38.76 -36.69
C PRO A 517 37.20 39.07 -38.19
N HIS A 518 38.22 38.80 -39.00
CA HIS A 518 38.22 38.98 -40.44
C HIS A 518 37.18 38.10 -41.16
N TYR A 519 37.01 36.84 -40.73
CA TYR A 519 36.03 35.92 -41.34
C TYR A 519 34.60 36.21 -40.87
N ARG A 520 34.44 36.65 -39.61
CA ARG A 520 33.14 37.11 -39.12
C ARG A 520 32.65 38.34 -39.87
N ASN A 521 33.55 39.28 -40.17
CA ASN A 521 33.23 40.46 -40.95
C ASN A 521 32.95 40.11 -42.43
N ALA A 522 33.67 39.14 -43.00
CA ALA A 522 33.40 38.62 -44.34
C ALA A 522 32.01 37.93 -44.42
N ALA A 523 31.66 37.12 -43.42
CA ALA A 523 30.36 36.45 -43.33
C ALA A 523 29.20 37.46 -43.22
N TRP A 524 29.36 38.51 -42.40
CA TRP A 524 28.38 39.61 -42.34
C TRP A 524 28.27 40.37 -43.66
N GLY A 525 29.39 40.57 -44.37
CA GLY A 525 29.39 41.17 -45.71
C GLY A 525 28.61 40.34 -46.73
N ILE A 526 28.78 39.01 -46.72
CA ILE A 526 28.05 38.09 -47.61
C ILE A 526 26.54 38.12 -47.30
N ILE A 527 26.18 38.05 -46.02
CA ILE A 527 24.77 38.07 -45.59
C ILE A 527 24.10 39.40 -45.98
N ALA A 528 24.78 40.53 -45.74
CA ALA A 528 24.28 41.85 -46.13
C ALA A 528 24.14 41.98 -47.66
N GLY A 529 25.09 41.44 -48.43
CA GLY A 529 25.02 41.41 -49.89
C GLY A 529 23.82 40.61 -50.41
N ILE A 530 23.56 39.42 -49.86
CA ILE A 530 22.40 38.59 -50.23
C ILE A 530 21.09 39.32 -49.89
N ALA A 531 21.00 39.94 -48.71
CA ALA A 531 19.83 40.71 -48.31
C ALA A 531 19.57 41.89 -49.26
N ALA A 532 20.61 42.61 -49.69
CA ALA A 532 20.48 43.71 -50.65
C ALA A 532 19.99 43.22 -52.02
N VAL A 533 20.51 42.09 -52.53
CA VAL A 533 20.06 41.49 -53.79
C VAL A 533 18.60 41.05 -53.71
N LEU A 534 18.16 40.47 -52.58
CA LEU A 534 16.76 40.07 -52.39
C LEU A 534 15.83 41.29 -52.33
N ILE A 535 16.24 42.36 -51.65
CA ILE A 535 15.46 43.61 -51.59
C ILE A 535 15.35 44.24 -52.98
N ILE A 536 16.47 44.35 -53.71
CA ILE A 536 16.47 44.88 -55.09
C ILE A 536 15.64 43.98 -56.00
N GLY A 537 15.69 42.66 -55.84
CA GLY A 537 14.85 41.72 -56.57
C GLY A 537 13.37 41.93 -56.29
N PHE A 538 12.98 42.09 -55.01
CA PHE A 538 11.58 42.29 -54.63
C PHE A 538 11.02 43.63 -55.13
N PHE A 539 11.76 44.72 -54.98
CA PHE A 539 11.33 46.04 -55.46
C PHE A 539 11.48 46.19 -56.98
N GLY A 540 12.50 45.59 -57.59
CA GLY A 540 12.73 45.59 -59.03
C GLY A 540 11.69 44.77 -59.78
N CYS A 541 11.30 43.60 -59.26
CA CYS A 541 10.20 42.81 -59.83
C CYS A 541 8.85 43.54 -59.77
N HIS A 542 8.61 44.38 -58.75
CA HIS A 542 7.40 45.21 -58.68
C HIS A 542 7.34 46.27 -59.78
N TYR A 543 8.48 46.80 -60.23
CA TYR A 543 8.56 47.77 -61.33
C TYR A 543 8.61 47.13 -62.73
N LEU A 544 9.17 45.92 -62.85
CA LEU A 544 9.29 45.19 -64.11
C LEU A 544 8.03 44.38 -64.47
N PHE A 545 7.26 43.93 -63.49
CA PHE A 545 6.00 43.21 -63.70
C PHE A 545 4.83 44.07 -63.20
N LYS A 546 4.27 44.90 -64.09
CA LYS A 546 2.94 45.47 -63.85
C LYS A 546 1.94 44.32 -63.75
N ALA A 547 1.12 44.33 -62.71
CA ALA A 547 0.05 43.35 -62.51
C ALA A 547 -0.90 43.38 -63.71
N ASN A 548 -0.79 42.39 -64.60
CA ASN A 548 -1.83 42.08 -65.59
C ASN A 548 -2.96 41.35 -64.86
N ALA A 549 -3.70 42.09 -64.02
CA ALA A 549 -5.04 41.70 -63.65
C ALA A 549 -5.95 42.25 -64.76
N ASN A 550 -6.21 41.44 -65.78
CA ASN A 550 -7.25 41.74 -66.76
C ASN A 550 -8.57 41.91 -66.00
N ASP A 551 -9.30 43.01 -66.27
CA ASP A 551 -10.58 43.38 -65.63
C ASP A 551 -11.70 42.31 -65.74
N TRP A 552 -11.47 41.20 -66.45
CA TRP A 552 -12.45 40.13 -66.65
C TRP A 552 -12.73 39.28 -65.41
N ASP A 553 -11.77 39.16 -64.49
CA ASP A 553 -11.96 38.38 -63.26
C ASP A 553 -12.77 39.13 -62.20
N ARG A 554 -12.88 40.46 -62.26
CA ARG A 554 -13.67 41.22 -61.27
C ARG A 554 -15.17 41.09 -61.52
N ASP A 555 -15.59 41.16 -62.78
CA ASP A 555 -17.00 41.13 -63.17
C ASP A 555 -17.63 39.73 -62.99
N TYR A 556 -16.82 38.67 -63.09
CA TYR A 556 -17.28 37.28 -62.89
C TYR A 556 -17.65 37.01 -61.42
N TRP A 557 -16.91 37.58 -60.47
CA TRP A 557 -17.16 37.43 -59.04
C TRP A 557 -18.35 38.27 -58.57
N GLU A 558 -18.56 39.44 -59.18
CA GLU A 558 -19.73 40.27 -58.87
C GLU A 558 -21.03 39.67 -59.42
N TYR A 559 -20.98 38.95 -60.54
CA TYR A 559 -22.13 38.22 -61.10
C TYR A 559 -22.49 36.97 -60.27
N ASP A 560 -21.50 36.17 -59.86
CA ASP A 560 -21.75 34.95 -59.05
C ASP A 560 -22.26 35.26 -57.64
N SER A 561 -21.81 36.36 -57.02
CA SER A 561 -22.28 36.78 -55.70
C SER A 561 -23.72 37.29 -55.69
N LYS A 562 -24.16 37.99 -56.75
CA LYS A 562 -25.55 38.47 -56.89
C LYS A 562 -26.53 37.34 -57.19
N ARG A 563 -26.08 36.23 -57.80
CA ARG A 563 -26.92 35.06 -58.12
C ARG A 563 -27.18 34.13 -56.94
N ARG A 564 -26.40 34.22 -55.86
CA ARG A 564 -26.57 33.40 -54.64
C ARG A 564 -27.44 34.08 -53.57
N LEU A 565 -27.92 35.30 -53.82
CA LEU A 565 -28.73 36.11 -52.90
C LEU A 565 -30.17 36.37 -53.39
N LEU A 566 -30.54 35.80 -54.54
CA LEU A 566 -31.92 35.65 -55.05
C LEU A 566 -32.20 34.15 -55.19
#